data_AF-A0A7V9VTR8-F1
#
_entry.id   AF-A0A7V9VTR8-F1
#
_cell.length_a   1.000
_cell.length_b   1.000
_cell.length_c   1.000
_cell.angle_alpha   90.00
_cell.angle_beta   90.00
_cell.angle_gamma   90.00
#
_symmetry.space_group_name_H-M   'P 1'
#
loop_
_entity.id
_entity.type
_entity.pdbx_description
1 polymer ?
#
loop_
_entity_poly.entity_id
_entity_poly.type
_entity_poly.pdbx_seq_one_letter_code
_entity_poly.pdbx_strand_id
1 'polypeptide(L)'
;MIDNSDRATEQAIKTLGEVIHQRRGELGLTQEELAERVGEGVRQAEISRIEHDRILLPRRSRLEQIARALDLPIGVLLAHSGWTGAEAIQPASNGVSDDNATLRAENAELETQNEEMKATIEELWAAREDLEAEALNRVSGNEKLLTIFDGVEDGIAVVNQEASIVFRNAAFTAMVERHGADMTLTDEHGERFADDAHPFRRAANGEEFSLDVLFVGAGKREAYTAHGKAMTSDDGVELGVVTIQDCGGDACDEPD
;
A
#
# COMPACT_ATOMS: atom_id res chain seq x y z
N MET A 1 48.84 -52.36 -9.08
CA MET A 1 47.88 -53.39 -9.54
C MET A 1 47.27 -53.97 -8.27
N ILE A 2 46.08 -53.62 -7.82
CA ILE A 2 44.86 -53.14 -8.49
C ILE A 2 44.37 -51.87 -7.78
N ASP A 3 43.80 -50.99 -8.59
CA ASP A 3 43.20 -49.71 -8.25
C ASP A 3 42.03 -49.87 -7.27
N ASN A 4 42.14 -49.27 -6.09
CA ASN A 4 41.06 -49.20 -5.09
C ASN A 4 40.29 -47.87 -5.19
N SER A 5 40.60 -47.01 -6.18
CA SER A 5 39.94 -45.72 -6.38
C SER A 5 38.70 -45.79 -7.29
N ASP A 6 38.46 -46.93 -7.96
CA ASP A 6 37.35 -47.11 -8.91
C ASP A 6 36.04 -47.65 -8.31
N ARG A 7 35.97 -48.01 -7.02
CA ARG A 7 34.70 -48.51 -6.42
C ARG A 7 33.82 -47.42 -5.80
N ALA A 8 34.29 -46.17 -5.74
CA ALA A 8 33.63 -45.10 -5.00
C ALA A 8 33.04 -43.97 -5.86
N THR A 9 33.21 -43.99 -7.19
CA THR A 9 32.83 -42.83 -8.04
C THR A 9 31.74 -43.11 -9.08
N GLU A 10 31.07 -44.27 -9.05
CA GLU A 10 30.14 -44.63 -10.14
C GLU A 10 28.86 -45.37 -9.68
N GLN A 11 28.29 -45.01 -8.52
CA GLN A 11 26.84 -45.17 -8.35
C GLN A 11 26.17 -43.91 -8.88
N ALA A 12 25.97 -43.85 -10.20
CA ALA A 12 25.06 -42.90 -10.81
C ALA A 12 23.75 -42.91 -10.01
N ILE A 13 23.29 -41.74 -9.58
CA ILE A 13 22.05 -41.59 -8.82
C ILE A 13 20.93 -42.14 -9.70
N LYS A 14 20.49 -43.36 -9.40
CA LYS A 14 19.43 -44.01 -10.17
C LYS A 14 18.14 -43.23 -10.00
N THR A 15 17.39 -43.05 -11.07
CA THR A 15 16.06 -42.46 -10.98
C THR A 15 15.06 -43.43 -10.35
N LEU A 16 13.89 -42.94 -9.93
CA LEU A 16 12.81 -43.80 -9.47
C LEU A 16 12.47 -44.87 -10.50
N GLY A 17 12.38 -44.47 -11.77
CA GLY A 17 12.05 -45.35 -12.87
C GLY A 17 13.08 -46.48 -13.05
N GLU A 18 14.37 -46.14 -12.96
CA GLU A 18 15.47 -47.10 -13.07
C GLU A 18 15.48 -48.11 -11.92
N VAL A 19 15.22 -47.67 -10.68
CA VAL A 19 15.16 -48.56 -9.51
C VAL A 19 14.01 -49.56 -9.63
N ILE A 20 12.84 -49.10 -10.07
CA ILE A 20 11.67 -49.95 -10.29
C ILE A 20 11.93 -50.93 -11.44
N HIS A 21 12.47 -50.45 -12.56
CA HIS A 21 12.78 -51.27 -13.72
C HIS A 21 13.78 -52.38 -13.39
N GLN A 22 14.87 -52.01 -12.71
CA GLN A 22 15.90 -52.97 -12.29
C GLN A 22 15.31 -54.03 -11.36
N ARG A 23 14.61 -53.63 -10.30
CA ARG A 23 14.08 -54.58 -9.33
C ARG A 23 13.02 -55.50 -9.96
N ARG A 24 12.17 -54.96 -10.83
CA ARG A 24 11.22 -55.75 -11.59
C ARG A 24 11.93 -56.81 -12.45
N GLY A 25 13.04 -56.44 -13.10
CA GLY A 25 13.88 -57.35 -13.88
C GLY A 25 14.54 -58.45 -13.03
N GLU A 26 15.02 -58.12 -11.84
CA GLU A 26 15.58 -59.10 -10.88
C GLU A 26 14.55 -60.14 -10.42
N LEU A 27 13.28 -59.74 -10.34
CA LEU A 27 12.16 -60.64 -10.02
C LEU A 27 11.61 -61.38 -11.24
N GLY A 28 12.15 -61.14 -12.44
CA GLY A 28 11.69 -61.75 -13.69
C GLY A 28 10.29 -61.32 -14.12
N LEU A 29 9.79 -60.18 -13.64
CA LEU A 29 8.43 -59.71 -13.89
C LEU A 29 8.38 -58.84 -15.16
N THR A 30 7.31 -58.96 -15.93
CA THR A 30 6.92 -57.99 -16.96
C THR A 30 6.22 -56.79 -16.33
N GLN A 31 6.09 -55.68 -17.07
CA GLN A 31 5.36 -54.49 -16.58
C GLN A 31 3.86 -54.76 -16.35
N GLU A 32 3.27 -55.71 -17.10
CA GLU A 32 1.88 -56.14 -16.93
C GLU A 32 1.72 -56.92 -15.63
N GLU A 33 2.61 -57.89 -15.37
CA GLU A 33 2.59 -58.68 -14.13
C GLU A 33 2.89 -57.83 -12.90
N LEU A 34 3.75 -56.81 -13.03
CA LEU A 34 3.93 -55.84 -11.95
C LEU A 34 2.65 -55.04 -11.72
N ALA A 35 1.97 -54.56 -12.76
CA ALA A 35 0.72 -53.82 -12.61
C ALA A 35 -0.37 -54.66 -11.91
N GLU A 36 -0.51 -55.93 -12.31
CA GLU A 36 -1.44 -56.88 -11.69
C GLU A 36 -1.10 -57.12 -10.21
N ARG A 37 0.20 -57.25 -9.88
CA ARG A 37 0.68 -57.47 -8.50
C ARG A 37 0.54 -56.24 -7.60
N VAL A 38 0.54 -55.03 -8.16
CA VAL A 38 0.34 -53.78 -7.42
C VAL A 38 -1.13 -53.63 -7.00
N GLY A 39 -2.09 -54.14 -7.80
CA GLY A 39 -3.50 -54.27 -7.44
C GLY A 39 -4.46 -53.46 -8.33
N GLU A 40 -5.76 -53.46 -7.95
CA GLU A 40 -6.83 -52.87 -8.74
C GLU A 40 -6.60 -51.38 -9.06
N GLY A 41 -6.79 -51.03 -10.34
CA GLY A 41 -6.66 -49.65 -10.82
C GLY A 41 -5.26 -49.24 -11.29
N VAL A 42 -4.30 -50.16 -11.34
CA VAL A 42 -2.97 -49.93 -11.95
C VAL A 42 -2.90 -50.63 -13.30
N ARG A 43 -2.59 -49.88 -14.36
CA ARG A 43 -2.42 -50.43 -15.71
C ARG A 43 -0.94 -50.52 -16.06
N GLN A 44 -0.55 -51.44 -16.93
CA GLN A 44 0.83 -51.53 -17.45
C GLN A 44 1.36 -50.20 -18.01
N ALA A 45 0.51 -49.43 -18.69
CA ALA A 45 0.89 -48.12 -19.21
C ALA A 45 1.31 -47.13 -18.11
N GLU A 46 0.77 -47.28 -16.90
CA GLU A 46 1.16 -46.46 -15.75
C GLU A 46 2.52 -46.88 -15.19
N ILE A 47 2.77 -48.19 -15.04
CA ILE A 47 4.09 -48.73 -14.69
C ILE A 47 5.15 -48.28 -15.69
N SER A 48 4.83 -48.34 -16.99
CA SER A 48 5.71 -47.87 -18.06
C SER A 48 6.02 -46.37 -17.91
N ARG A 49 5.03 -45.52 -17.63
CA ARG A 49 5.28 -44.09 -17.41
C ARG A 49 6.15 -43.81 -16.19
N ILE A 50 6.02 -44.60 -15.12
CA ILE A 50 6.85 -44.49 -13.92
C ILE A 50 8.29 -44.93 -14.23
N GLU A 51 8.49 -46.06 -14.91
CA GLU A 51 9.82 -46.58 -15.27
C GLU A 51 10.61 -45.66 -16.21
N HIS A 52 9.91 -44.84 -17.01
CA HIS A 52 10.53 -43.86 -17.90
C HIS A 52 10.52 -42.43 -17.32
N ASP A 53 10.32 -42.28 -16.01
CA ASP A 53 10.31 -40.99 -15.28
C ASP A 53 9.34 -39.95 -15.88
N ARG A 54 8.28 -40.39 -16.55
CA ARG A 54 7.20 -39.51 -17.05
C ARG A 54 6.24 -39.11 -15.94
N ILE A 55 6.32 -39.75 -14.78
CA ILE A 55 5.63 -39.38 -13.55
C ILE A 55 6.69 -39.13 -12.47
N LEU A 56 7.01 -37.86 -12.27
CA LEU A 56 8.09 -37.43 -11.38
C LEU A 56 7.71 -37.57 -9.89
N LEU A 57 6.42 -37.43 -9.54
CA LEU A 57 5.91 -37.50 -8.17
C LEU A 57 4.65 -38.39 -8.08
N PRO A 58 4.80 -39.74 -8.09
CA PRO A 58 3.68 -40.63 -7.81
C PRO A 58 3.15 -40.42 -6.39
N ARG A 59 1.86 -40.65 -6.16
CA ARG A 59 1.28 -40.55 -4.80
C ARG A 59 1.94 -41.56 -3.85
N ARG A 60 2.15 -41.19 -2.58
CA ARG A 60 2.73 -42.06 -1.55
C ARG A 60 2.04 -43.43 -1.45
N SER A 61 0.71 -43.47 -1.43
CA SER A 61 -0.04 -44.72 -1.38
C SER A 61 0.26 -45.65 -2.57
N ARG A 62 0.55 -45.08 -3.75
CA ARG A 62 0.95 -45.84 -4.93
C ARG A 62 2.38 -46.39 -4.80
N LEU A 63 3.30 -45.60 -4.26
CA LEU A 63 4.67 -46.06 -3.97
C LEU A 63 4.66 -47.19 -2.94
N GLU A 64 3.80 -47.13 -1.92
CA GLU A 64 3.63 -48.21 -0.93
C GLU A 64 3.08 -49.50 -1.53
N GLN A 65 2.22 -49.41 -2.55
CA GLN A 65 1.75 -50.58 -3.29
C GLN A 65 2.87 -51.16 -4.17
N ILE A 66 3.63 -50.32 -4.87
CA ILE A 66 4.77 -50.75 -5.72
C ILE A 66 5.90 -51.35 -4.88
N ALA A 67 6.24 -50.75 -3.74
CA ALA A 67 7.26 -51.26 -2.82
C ALA A 67 6.91 -52.67 -2.31
N ARG A 68 5.64 -52.87 -1.91
CA ARG A 68 5.15 -54.19 -1.52
C ARG A 68 5.17 -55.20 -2.66
N ALA A 69 4.80 -54.79 -3.88
CA ALA A 69 4.81 -55.68 -5.04
C ALA A 69 6.23 -56.12 -5.44
N LEU A 70 7.23 -55.25 -5.24
CA LEU A 70 8.64 -55.48 -5.58
C LEU A 70 9.51 -56.00 -4.43
N ASP A 71 8.90 -56.26 -3.26
CA ASP A 71 9.60 -56.66 -2.04
C ASP A 71 10.77 -55.71 -1.72
N LEU A 72 10.47 -54.41 -1.75
CA LEU A 72 11.40 -53.33 -1.44
C LEU A 72 10.92 -52.54 -0.22
N PRO A 73 11.84 -52.02 0.62
CA PRO A 73 11.49 -51.01 1.60
C PRO A 73 10.96 -49.75 0.89
N ILE A 74 9.84 -49.21 1.37
CA ILE A 74 9.25 -47.98 0.83
C ILE A 74 10.23 -46.80 0.83
N GLY A 75 11.12 -46.73 1.83
CA GLY A 75 12.18 -45.71 1.91
C GLY A 75 13.09 -45.66 0.69
N VAL A 76 13.32 -46.80 0.03
CA VAL A 76 14.10 -46.85 -1.23
C VAL A 76 13.35 -46.08 -2.33
N LEU A 77 12.07 -46.36 -2.55
CA LEU A 77 11.31 -45.65 -3.58
C LEU A 77 11.10 -44.16 -3.22
N LEU A 78 10.92 -43.82 -1.94
CA LEU A 78 10.81 -42.44 -1.49
C LEU A 78 12.09 -41.63 -1.76
N ALA A 79 13.26 -42.23 -1.52
CA ALA A 79 14.56 -41.61 -1.79
C ALA A 79 14.78 -41.24 -3.27
N HIS A 80 14.21 -42.02 -4.18
CA HIS A 80 14.38 -41.81 -5.62
C HIS A 80 13.19 -41.07 -6.29
N SER A 81 12.06 -40.89 -5.59
CA SER A 81 10.83 -40.28 -6.12
C SER A 81 10.66 -38.80 -5.81
N GLY A 82 11.66 -38.14 -5.21
CA GLY A 82 11.55 -36.75 -4.79
C GLY A 82 10.66 -36.51 -3.57
N TRP A 83 10.22 -37.57 -2.89
CA TRP A 83 9.46 -37.49 -1.63
C TRP A 83 10.33 -37.32 -0.39
N THR A 84 11.66 -37.32 -0.53
CA THR A 84 12.61 -37.06 0.55
C THR A 84 12.67 -35.58 0.93
N GLY A 85 11.57 -35.12 1.53
CA GLY A 85 11.54 -34.03 2.50
C GLY A 85 11.10 -34.49 3.89
N ALA A 86 10.84 -35.79 4.13
CA ALA A 86 10.44 -36.29 5.45
C ALA A 86 10.83 -37.76 5.67
N GLU A 87 11.92 -37.93 6.44
CA GLU A 87 12.18 -38.99 7.43
C GLU A 87 12.52 -40.44 6.99
N ALA A 88 13.76 -40.84 7.39
CA ALA A 88 14.39 -42.17 7.53
C ALA A 88 15.00 -42.81 6.25
N ILE A 89 16.27 -43.28 6.20
CA ILE A 89 17.04 -44.07 7.19
C ILE A 89 18.58 -43.87 6.99
N GLN A 90 19.34 -43.62 8.06
CA GLN A 90 20.44 -44.51 8.57
C GLN A 90 21.02 -44.03 9.92
N PRO A 91 21.45 -44.94 10.81
CA PRO A 91 22.03 -44.61 12.11
C PRO A 91 23.53 -44.30 11.96
N ALA A 92 23.86 -43.04 11.76
CA ALA A 92 25.15 -42.50 12.16
C ALA A 92 24.91 -41.67 13.43
N SER A 93 25.06 -42.30 14.59
CA SER A 93 24.75 -41.73 15.91
C SER A 93 25.59 -40.50 16.30
N ASN A 94 26.42 -39.97 15.41
CA ASN A 94 27.32 -38.84 15.69
C ASN A 94 27.13 -37.63 14.76
N GLY A 95 26.23 -37.68 13.75
CA GLY A 95 25.96 -36.53 12.84
C GLY A 95 24.52 -36.01 12.89
N VAL A 96 23.55 -36.89 13.18
CA VAL A 96 22.12 -36.55 13.26
C VAL A 96 21.78 -35.65 14.45
N SER A 97 22.63 -35.66 15.49
CA SER A 97 22.48 -34.77 16.65
C SER A 97 22.81 -33.33 16.32
N ASP A 98 23.82 -33.10 15.47
CA ASP A 98 24.30 -31.75 15.15
C ASP A 98 23.36 -31.06 14.15
N ASP A 99 22.86 -31.79 13.14
CA ASP A 99 21.86 -31.27 12.21
C ASP A 99 20.52 -30.99 12.91
N ASN A 100 20.06 -31.88 13.81
CA ASN A 100 18.85 -31.61 14.60
C ASN A 100 19.05 -30.45 15.60
N ALA A 101 20.24 -30.30 16.18
CA ALA A 101 20.54 -29.17 17.06
C ALA A 101 20.54 -27.85 16.27
N THR A 102 21.10 -27.86 15.06
CA THR A 102 21.12 -26.70 14.16
C THR A 102 19.71 -26.32 13.72
N LEU A 103 18.90 -27.29 13.27
CA LEU A 103 17.50 -27.05 12.91
C LEU A 103 16.65 -26.56 14.09
N ARG A 104 16.94 -27.01 15.31
CA ARG A 104 16.24 -26.51 16.51
C ARG A 104 16.65 -25.07 16.82
N ALA A 105 17.92 -24.72 16.63
CA ALA A 105 18.39 -23.36 16.80
C ALA A 105 17.77 -22.41 15.76
N GLU A 106 17.73 -22.81 14.48
CA GLU A 106 17.09 -22.04 13.42
C GLU A 106 15.57 -21.89 13.64
N ASN A 107 14.89 -22.95 14.07
CA ASN A 107 13.46 -22.85 14.41
C ASN A 107 13.22 -21.92 15.60
N ALA A 108 14.05 -21.99 16.64
CA ALA A 108 13.93 -21.07 17.79
C ALA A 108 14.20 -19.62 17.39
N GLU A 109 15.15 -19.38 16.48
CA GLU A 109 15.41 -18.05 15.93
C GLU A 109 14.22 -17.55 15.08
N LEU A 110 13.66 -18.40 14.22
CA LEU A 110 12.46 -18.06 13.44
C LEU A 110 11.24 -17.80 14.32
N GLU A 111 11.06 -18.54 15.40
CA GLU A 111 10.01 -18.28 16.39
C GLU A 111 10.21 -16.90 17.03
N THR A 112 11.44 -16.57 17.42
CA THR A 112 11.80 -15.25 17.96
C THR A 112 11.51 -14.14 16.95
N GLN A 113 11.96 -14.30 15.69
CA GLN A 113 11.69 -13.33 14.63
C GLN A 113 10.19 -13.17 14.34
N ASN A 114 9.43 -14.25 14.42
CA ASN A 114 7.98 -14.19 14.26
C ASN A 114 7.30 -13.45 15.43
N GLU A 115 7.79 -13.61 16.66
CA GLU A 115 7.29 -12.88 17.82
C GLU A 115 7.64 -11.39 17.72
N GLU A 116 8.87 -11.05 17.35
CA GLU A 116 9.30 -9.66 17.13
C GLU A 116 8.51 -9.00 15.99
N MET A 117 8.28 -9.72 14.89
CA MET A 117 7.47 -9.24 13.77
C MET A 117 6.02 -8.98 14.21
N LYS A 118 5.42 -9.87 14.99
CA LYS A 118 4.07 -9.67 15.54
C LYS A 118 4.00 -8.46 16.46
N ALA A 119 4.98 -8.29 17.35
CA ALA A 119 5.07 -7.12 18.22
C ALA A 119 5.17 -5.82 17.40
N THR A 120 6.00 -5.81 16.35
CA THR A 120 6.14 -4.66 15.44
C THR A 120 4.84 -4.34 14.72
N ILE A 121 4.10 -5.37 14.27
CA ILE A 121 2.80 -5.20 13.63
C ILE A 121 1.82 -4.56 14.63
N GLU A 122 1.74 -5.06 15.86
CA GLU A 122 0.87 -4.50 16.90
C GLU A 122 1.20 -3.03 17.23
N GLU A 123 2.49 -2.69 17.33
CA GLU A 123 2.93 -1.30 17.51
C GLU A 123 2.50 -0.40 16.34
N LEU A 124 2.65 -0.87 15.09
CA LEU A 124 2.22 -0.12 13.91
C LEU A 124 0.70 0.07 13.85
N TRP A 125 -0.08 -0.93 14.24
CA TRP A 125 -1.54 -0.80 14.30
C TRP A 125 -1.96 0.23 15.34
N ALA A 126 -1.37 0.21 16.53
CA ALA A 126 -1.65 1.21 17.57
C ALA A 126 -1.29 2.63 17.09
N ALA A 127 -0.09 2.81 16.52
CA ALA A 127 0.33 4.10 15.98
C ALA A 127 -0.59 4.60 14.85
N ARG A 128 -1.09 3.68 14.02
CA ARG A 128 -2.03 4.03 12.95
C ARG A 128 -3.39 4.48 13.51
N GLU A 129 -3.92 3.80 14.52
CA GLU A 129 -5.19 4.17 15.15
C GLU A 129 -5.12 5.58 15.77
N ASP A 130 -4.01 5.89 16.44
CA ASP A 130 -3.77 7.23 17.00
C ASP A 130 -3.74 8.31 15.91
N LEU A 131 -3.04 8.05 14.79
CA LEU A 131 -2.99 8.97 13.66
C LEU A 131 -4.36 9.16 12.99
N GLU A 132 -5.14 8.09 12.84
CA GLU A 132 -6.50 8.17 12.30
C GLU A 132 -7.42 9.01 13.21
N ALA A 133 -7.30 8.87 14.53
CA ALA A 133 -8.03 9.68 15.50
C ALA A 133 -7.63 11.17 15.43
N GLU A 134 -6.33 11.47 15.29
CA GLU A 134 -5.87 12.86 15.14
C GLU A 134 -6.36 13.48 13.83
N ALA A 135 -6.29 12.73 12.72
CA ALA A 135 -6.78 13.19 11.42
C ALA A 135 -8.28 13.51 11.47
N LEU A 136 -9.09 12.65 12.11
CA LEU A 136 -10.52 12.88 12.26
C LEU A 136 -10.82 14.15 13.09
N ASN A 137 -10.08 14.34 14.18
CA ASN A 137 -10.21 15.55 15.00
C ASN A 137 -9.86 16.82 14.23
N ARG A 138 -8.80 16.79 13.40
CA ARG A 138 -8.43 17.90 12.52
C ARG A 138 -9.52 18.21 11.49
N VAL A 139 -10.08 17.19 10.83
CA VAL A 139 -11.15 17.38 9.85
C VAL A 139 -12.39 17.97 10.51
N SER A 140 -12.83 17.43 11.65
CA SER A 140 -13.99 17.95 12.39
C SER A 140 -13.77 19.38 12.90
N GLY A 141 -12.54 19.70 13.33
CA GLY A 141 -12.14 21.06 13.68
C GLY A 141 -12.28 22.03 12.50
N ASN A 142 -11.79 21.63 11.32
CA ASN A 142 -11.88 22.43 10.11
C ASN A 142 -13.33 22.63 9.64
N GLU A 143 -14.20 21.63 9.75
CA GLU A 143 -15.63 21.78 9.43
C GLU A 143 -16.32 22.83 10.32
N LYS A 144 -15.97 22.87 11.61
CA LYS A 144 -16.49 23.90 12.53
C LYS A 144 -15.99 25.28 12.15
N LEU A 145 -14.72 25.42 11.77
CA LEU A 145 -14.15 26.69 11.31
C LEU A 145 -14.82 27.17 10.02
N LEU A 146 -15.08 26.27 9.06
CA LEU A 146 -15.82 26.59 7.84
C LEU A 146 -17.24 27.06 8.16
N THR A 147 -17.93 26.41 9.09
CA THR A 147 -19.28 26.82 9.51
C THR A 147 -19.29 28.22 10.14
N ILE A 148 -18.30 28.54 10.98
CA ILE A 148 -18.16 29.88 11.56
C ILE A 148 -17.87 30.90 10.45
N PHE A 149 -16.96 30.55 9.55
CA PHE A 149 -16.53 31.42 8.45
C PHE A 149 -17.65 31.74 7.46
N ASP A 150 -18.50 30.76 7.13
CA ASP A 150 -19.69 30.96 6.30
C ASP A 150 -20.83 31.67 7.03
N GLY A 151 -20.82 31.67 8.37
CA GLY A 151 -21.76 32.43 9.19
C GLY A 151 -21.44 33.93 9.30
N VAL A 152 -20.26 34.37 8.86
CA VAL A 152 -19.89 35.80 8.83
C VAL A 152 -20.58 36.48 7.65
N GLU A 153 -21.30 37.57 7.92
CA GLU A 153 -22.03 38.34 6.91
C GLU A 153 -21.12 39.20 6.02
N ASP A 154 -19.94 39.58 6.53
CA ASP A 154 -18.91 40.30 5.76
C ASP A 154 -18.25 39.38 4.74
N GLY A 155 -17.92 39.93 3.57
CA GLY A 155 -17.23 39.19 2.52
C GLY A 155 -15.76 39.01 2.85
N ILE A 156 -15.29 37.78 3.08
CA ILE A 156 -13.88 37.51 3.34
C ILE A 156 -13.24 36.82 2.14
N ALA A 157 -12.08 37.33 1.72
CA ALA A 157 -11.22 36.73 0.70
C ALA A 157 -9.77 36.66 1.20
N VAL A 158 -9.11 35.53 0.97
CA VAL A 158 -7.69 35.32 1.26
C VAL A 158 -6.94 35.26 -0.07
N VAL A 159 -5.84 35.98 -0.16
CA VAL A 159 -5.01 36.10 -1.36
C VAL A 159 -3.59 35.64 -1.12
N ASN A 160 -2.96 35.09 -2.14
CA ASN A 160 -1.53 34.79 -2.15
C ASN A 160 -0.70 36.02 -2.55
N GLN A 161 0.64 35.91 -2.53
CA GLN A 161 1.57 36.96 -2.96
C GLN A 161 1.39 37.41 -4.43
N GLU A 162 0.72 36.60 -5.27
CA GLU A 162 0.38 36.95 -6.65
C GLU A 162 -0.92 37.76 -6.76
N ALA A 163 -1.57 38.09 -5.62
CA ALA A 163 -2.90 38.70 -5.51
C ALA A 163 -4.04 37.83 -6.07
N SER A 164 -3.83 36.51 -6.17
CA SER A 164 -4.87 35.54 -6.54
C SER A 164 -5.63 35.09 -5.30
N ILE A 165 -6.97 35.09 -5.39
CA ILE A 165 -7.84 34.62 -4.31
C ILE A 165 -7.68 33.10 -4.18
N VAL A 166 -7.13 32.64 -3.05
CA VAL A 166 -6.98 31.22 -2.71
C VAL A 166 -8.15 30.69 -1.90
N PHE A 167 -8.87 31.57 -1.19
CA PHE A 167 -10.02 31.19 -0.37
C PHE A 167 -11.01 32.36 -0.24
N ARG A 168 -12.31 32.06 -0.11
CA ARG A 168 -13.37 33.06 0.07
C ARG A 168 -14.58 32.47 0.79
N ASN A 169 -15.32 33.27 1.57
CA ASN A 169 -16.52 32.80 2.24
C ASN A 169 -17.78 32.87 1.34
N ALA A 170 -18.88 32.30 1.84
CA ALA A 170 -20.19 32.39 1.22
C ALA A 170 -20.64 33.84 0.98
N ALA A 171 -20.42 34.76 1.92
CA ALA A 171 -20.83 36.16 1.78
C ALA A 171 -20.12 36.88 0.62
N PHE A 172 -18.80 36.73 0.50
CA PHE A 172 -18.04 37.29 -0.61
C PHE A 172 -18.51 36.72 -1.95
N THR A 173 -18.79 35.42 -2.00
CA THR A 173 -19.32 34.76 -3.20
C THR A 173 -20.68 35.35 -3.59
N ALA A 174 -21.59 35.52 -2.62
CA ALA A 174 -22.90 36.14 -2.85
C ALA A 174 -22.79 37.61 -3.31
N MET A 175 -21.84 38.38 -2.78
CA MET A 175 -21.56 39.75 -3.22
C MET A 175 -21.14 39.79 -4.70
N VAL A 176 -20.23 38.90 -5.11
CA VAL A 176 -19.79 38.77 -6.51
C VAL A 176 -20.97 38.37 -7.42
N GLU A 177 -21.74 37.34 -7.03
CA GLU A 177 -22.87 36.85 -7.83
C GLU A 177 -23.97 37.91 -8.01
N ARG A 178 -24.23 38.73 -6.99
CA ARG A 178 -25.22 39.83 -7.05
C ARG A 178 -24.87 40.88 -8.12
N HIS A 179 -23.58 41.07 -8.39
CA HIS A 179 -23.04 42.02 -9.36
C HIS A 179 -22.66 41.37 -10.70
N GLY A 180 -22.77 40.05 -10.82
CA GLY A 180 -22.50 39.30 -12.04
C GLY A 180 -21.01 39.04 -12.31
N ALA A 181 -20.74 38.24 -13.35
CA ALA A 181 -19.39 37.76 -13.68
C ALA A 181 -18.42 38.88 -14.09
N ASP A 182 -18.94 40.00 -14.60
CA ASP A 182 -18.16 41.17 -15.00
C ASP A 182 -17.98 42.18 -13.85
N MET A 183 -18.20 41.75 -12.60
CA MET A 183 -17.99 42.59 -11.43
C MET A 183 -16.55 43.10 -11.38
N THR A 184 -16.41 44.40 -11.16
CA THR A 184 -15.13 45.06 -10.95
C THR A 184 -15.14 45.85 -9.66
N LEU A 185 -13.99 45.86 -9.00
CA LEU A 185 -13.75 46.69 -7.83
C LEU A 185 -13.19 48.04 -8.29
N THR A 186 -13.84 49.12 -7.90
CA THR A 186 -13.40 50.49 -8.20
C THR A 186 -13.25 51.29 -6.91
N ASP A 187 -12.57 52.43 -6.98
CA ASP A 187 -12.49 53.36 -5.86
C ASP A 187 -13.85 54.05 -5.59
N GLU A 188 -13.86 54.93 -4.59
CA GLU A 188 -15.01 55.74 -4.17
C GLU A 188 -15.60 56.62 -5.29
N HIS A 189 -14.77 57.03 -6.27
CA HIS A 189 -15.20 57.81 -7.44
C HIS A 189 -15.70 56.91 -8.57
N GLY A 190 -15.48 55.60 -8.43
CA GLY A 190 -15.84 54.61 -9.43
C GLY A 190 -14.81 54.46 -10.55
N GLU A 191 -13.59 54.92 -10.32
CA GLU A 191 -12.45 54.72 -11.21
C GLU A 191 -11.74 53.40 -10.87
N ARG A 192 -11.07 52.80 -11.86
CA ARG A 192 -10.32 51.57 -11.62
C ARG A 192 -9.09 51.89 -10.77
N PHE A 193 -8.86 51.08 -9.74
CA PHE A 193 -7.62 51.14 -8.99
C PHE A 193 -6.40 50.98 -9.91
N ALA A 194 -5.34 51.71 -9.60
CA ALA A 194 -4.01 51.37 -10.09
C ALA A 194 -3.62 49.97 -9.58
N ASP A 195 -2.77 49.26 -10.31
CA ASP A 195 -2.42 47.86 -10.01
C ASP A 195 -1.88 47.68 -8.58
N ASP A 196 -1.10 48.64 -8.08
CA ASP A 196 -0.52 48.66 -6.72
C ASP A 196 -1.51 49.14 -5.65
N ALA A 197 -2.47 49.99 -6.01
CA ALA A 197 -3.52 50.47 -5.12
C ALA A 197 -4.68 49.46 -4.94
N HIS A 198 -4.75 48.43 -5.78
CA HIS A 198 -5.82 47.44 -5.75
C HIS A 198 -5.84 46.69 -4.40
N PRO A 199 -6.98 46.58 -3.70
CA PRO A 199 -7.08 45.98 -2.36
C PRO A 199 -6.43 44.59 -2.23
N PHE A 200 -6.71 43.69 -3.18
CA PHE A 200 -6.06 42.36 -3.21
C PHE A 200 -4.54 42.43 -3.41
N ARG A 201 -4.02 43.39 -4.18
CA ARG A 201 -2.58 43.56 -4.37
C ARG A 201 -1.91 44.09 -3.11
N ARG A 202 -2.53 45.08 -2.46
CA ARG A 202 -2.06 45.62 -1.18
C ARG A 202 -2.02 44.55 -0.10
N ALA A 203 -3.07 43.74 0.01
CA ALA A 203 -3.11 42.63 0.96
C ALA A 203 -2.06 41.56 0.63
N ALA A 204 -1.85 41.24 -0.65
CA ALA A 204 -0.81 40.32 -1.09
C ALA A 204 0.61 40.80 -0.77
N ASN A 205 0.83 42.12 -0.76
CA ASN A 205 2.08 42.76 -0.32
C ASN A 205 2.23 42.82 1.20
N GLY A 206 1.23 42.35 1.96
CA GLY A 206 1.22 42.41 3.43
C GLY A 206 0.90 43.79 4.00
N GLU A 207 0.30 44.69 3.22
CA GLU A 207 -0.10 46.01 3.70
C GLU A 207 -1.37 45.93 4.55
N GLU A 208 -1.39 46.66 5.66
CA GLU A 208 -2.60 46.93 6.44
C GLU A 208 -3.29 48.18 5.89
N PHE A 209 -4.58 48.06 5.54
CA PHE A 209 -5.34 49.18 4.98
C PHE A 209 -6.83 49.11 5.35
N SER A 210 -7.50 50.24 5.21
CA SER A 210 -8.95 50.39 5.23
C SER A 210 -9.28 51.43 4.15
N LEU A 211 -10.13 51.07 3.19
CA LEU A 211 -10.49 51.96 2.09
C LEU A 211 -11.89 51.65 1.57
N ASP A 212 -12.58 52.68 1.10
CA ASP A 212 -13.90 52.53 0.52
C ASP A 212 -13.80 52.10 -0.95
N VAL A 213 -14.62 51.13 -1.31
CA VAL A 213 -14.67 50.51 -2.62
C VAL A 213 -16.09 50.48 -3.14
N LEU A 214 -16.23 50.54 -4.45
CA LEU A 214 -17.48 50.30 -5.13
C LEU A 214 -17.41 48.97 -5.86
N PHE A 215 -18.41 48.12 -5.65
CA PHE A 215 -18.65 46.96 -6.50
C PHE A 215 -19.50 47.42 -7.68
N VAL A 216 -18.95 47.29 -8.90
CA VAL A 216 -19.60 47.72 -10.13
C VAL A 216 -19.81 46.51 -11.03
N GLY A 217 -21.07 46.17 -11.31
CA GLY A 217 -21.42 45.04 -12.18
C GLY A 217 -22.93 44.87 -12.36
N ALA A 218 -23.35 44.23 -13.45
CA ALA A 218 -24.77 43.99 -13.77
C ALA A 218 -25.67 45.26 -13.71
N GLY A 219 -25.10 46.44 -14.00
CA GLY A 219 -25.80 47.72 -13.91
C GLY A 219 -26.07 48.21 -12.48
N LYS A 220 -25.47 47.57 -11.47
CA LYS A 220 -25.53 47.96 -10.06
C LYS A 220 -24.21 48.55 -9.59
N ARG A 221 -24.32 49.44 -8.61
CA ARG A 221 -23.21 50.01 -7.85
C ARG A 221 -23.58 49.97 -6.36
N GLU A 222 -22.77 49.29 -5.57
CA GLU A 222 -22.92 49.19 -4.12
C GLU A 222 -21.57 49.55 -3.47
N ALA A 223 -21.64 50.32 -2.37
CA ALA A 223 -20.47 50.79 -1.65
C ALA A 223 -20.14 49.86 -0.47
N TYR A 224 -18.85 49.62 -0.28
CA TYR A 224 -18.32 48.74 0.74
C TYR A 224 -17.03 49.33 1.31
N THR A 225 -16.65 48.94 2.52
CA THR A 225 -15.32 49.22 3.05
C THR A 225 -14.49 47.94 2.99
N ALA A 226 -13.32 48.03 2.36
CA ALA A 226 -12.35 46.97 2.28
C ALA A 226 -11.25 47.16 3.33
N HIS A 227 -11.06 46.16 4.19
CA HIS A 227 -9.94 46.09 5.13
C HIS A 227 -8.96 45.02 4.71
N GLY A 228 -7.66 45.34 4.72
CA GLY A 228 -6.59 44.41 4.42
C GLY A 228 -5.71 44.16 5.64
N LYS A 229 -5.30 42.91 5.84
CA LYS A 229 -4.32 42.53 6.86
C LYS A 229 -3.45 41.36 6.41
N ALA A 230 -2.16 41.41 6.73
CA ALA A 230 -1.26 40.29 6.53
C ALA A 230 -1.55 39.13 7.50
N MET A 231 -1.42 37.91 7.01
CA MET A 231 -1.47 36.67 7.79
C MET A 231 -0.29 35.78 7.39
N THR A 232 0.26 35.05 8.36
CA THR A 232 1.20 33.96 8.07
C THR A 232 0.51 32.64 8.40
N SER A 233 0.49 31.72 7.44
CA SER A 233 0.03 30.34 7.66
C SER A 233 0.98 29.61 8.61
N ASP A 234 0.51 28.53 9.24
CA ASP A 234 1.34 27.65 10.09
C ASP A 234 2.55 27.08 9.32
N ASP A 235 2.42 26.94 7.99
CA ASP A 235 3.49 26.49 7.09
C ASP A 235 4.50 27.61 6.72
N GLY A 236 4.38 28.81 7.31
CA GLY A 236 5.25 29.95 7.05
C GLY A 236 4.96 30.70 5.75
N VAL A 237 3.86 30.37 5.06
CA VAL A 237 3.43 31.05 3.84
C VAL A 237 2.76 32.38 4.20
N GLU A 238 3.23 33.49 3.62
CA GLU A 238 2.58 34.80 3.76
C GLU A 238 1.34 34.90 2.86
N LEU A 239 0.23 35.30 3.46
CA LEU A 239 -1.08 35.47 2.83
C LEU A 239 -1.64 36.85 3.19
N GLY A 240 -2.47 37.41 2.31
CA GLY A 240 -3.26 38.60 2.61
C GLY A 240 -4.70 38.22 2.90
N VAL A 241 -5.32 38.83 3.92
CA VAL A 241 -6.77 38.75 4.13
C VAL A 241 -7.38 40.08 3.75
N VAL A 242 -8.44 40.02 2.95
CA VAL A 242 -9.30 41.16 2.65
C VAL A 242 -10.71 40.87 3.18
N THR A 243 -11.23 41.76 4.02
CA THR A 243 -12.62 41.74 4.47
C THR A 243 -13.37 42.90 3.84
N ILE A 244 -14.52 42.62 3.25
CA ILE A 244 -15.40 43.56 2.57
C ILE A 244 -16.67 43.68 3.42
N GLN A 245 -16.86 44.84 4.02
CA GLN A 245 -18.00 45.12 4.89
C GLN A 245 -18.98 46.05 4.17
N ASP A 246 -20.27 45.75 4.27
CA ASP A 246 -21.33 46.62 3.74
C ASP A 246 -21.38 47.92 4.53
N CYS A 247 -21.29 49.05 3.82
CA CYS A 247 -21.47 50.35 4.38
C CYS A 247 -22.98 50.59 4.52
N GLY A 248 -23.59 50.04 5.57
CA GLY A 248 -25.01 50.28 5.87
C GLY A 248 -25.34 51.78 5.76
N GLY A 249 -26.44 52.10 5.09
CA GLY A 249 -26.72 53.37 4.38
C GLY A 249 -26.62 54.73 5.09
N ASP A 250 -26.02 54.82 6.27
CA ASP A 250 -25.63 56.07 6.95
C ASP A 250 -24.09 56.29 7.00
N ALA A 251 -23.26 55.33 6.55
CA ALA A 251 -21.79 55.41 6.67
C ALA A 251 -21.04 55.85 5.40
N CYS A 252 -21.73 56.03 4.27
CA CYS A 252 -21.16 56.47 2.99
C CYS A 252 -21.40 57.96 2.70
N ASP A 253 -21.76 58.77 3.71
CA ASP A 253 -22.04 60.20 3.49
C ASP A 253 -20.76 60.95 3.09
N GLU A 254 -20.76 61.29 1.79
CA GLU A 254 -20.08 62.35 1.05
C GLU A 254 -18.65 62.72 1.49
N PRO A 255 -17.63 62.50 0.63
CA PRO A 255 -16.41 63.30 0.73
C PRO A 255 -16.75 64.77 0.41
N ASP A 256 -16.54 65.65 1.40
CA ASP A 256 -16.57 67.13 1.30
C ASP A 256 -15.68 67.67 0.16
#